data_AF-A0A9P0NSX1-F1
#
_entry.id   AF-A0A9P0NSX1-F1
#
_cell.length_a   1.000
_cell.length_b   1.000
_cell.length_c   1.000
_cell.angle_alpha   90.00
_cell.angle_beta   90.00
_cell.angle_gamma   90.00
#
_symmetry.space_group_name_H-M   'P 1'
#
loop_
_entity.id
_entity.type
_entity.pdbx_description
1 polymer ?
#
loop_
_entity_poly.entity_id
_entity_poly.type
_entity_poly.pdbx_seq_one_letter_code
_entity_poly.pdbx_strand_id
1 'polypeptide(L)'
;MKICLRYTSDPGYQQGIGQELGVSQATVSRTEDRVVNRIVAQSNEWLKFPTTNHELMKVKRIWQSLYTFPTAIGVIDCTHIGIVKPNRLGDEFINRKRKPTLNVQATCDAREMFTSVDVS
;
A
#
# COMPACT_ATOMS: atom_id res chain seq x y z
N MET A 1 11.16 -15.74 -1.74
CA MET A 1 10.37 -14.82 -2.59
C MET A 1 9.16 -15.46 -3.25
N LYS A 2 9.25 -16.67 -3.82
CA LYS A 2 8.13 -17.31 -4.54
C LYS A 2 6.81 -17.37 -3.73
N ILE A 3 6.88 -17.67 -2.43
CA ILE A 3 5.71 -17.70 -1.55
C ILE A 3 5.02 -16.32 -1.49
N CYS A 4 5.77 -15.25 -1.24
CA CYS A 4 5.23 -13.89 -1.17
C CYS A 4 4.64 -13.38 -2.48
N LEU A 5 5.36 -13.58 -3.59
CA LEU A 5 4.83 -13.21 -4.90
C LEU A 5 3.56 -13.99 -5.24
N ARG A 6 3.49 -15.27 -4.86
CA ARG A 6 2.29 -16.09 -5.05
C ARG A 6 1.15 -15.61 -4.16
N TYR A 7 1.42 -15.26 -2.90
CA TYR A 7 0.42 -14.73 -1.97
C TYR A 7 -0.15 -13.40 -2.42
N THR A 8 0.68 -12.48 -2.89
CA THR A 8 0.23 -11.17 -3.39
C THR A 8 -0.56 -11.25 -4.70
N SER A 9 -0.52 -12.39 -5.40
CA SER A 9 -1.20 -12.59 -6.69
C SER A 9 -2.45 -13.47 -6.61
N ASP A 10 -2.81 -14.03 -5.45
CA ASP A 10 -3.84 -15.07 -5.33
C ASP A 10 -5.06 -14.69 -4.47
N PRO A 11 -6.30 -14.93 -4.94
CA PRO A 11 -7.49 -15.02 -4.07
C PRO A 11 -7.53 -16.25 -3.14
N GLY A 12 -6.65 -17.23 -3.29
CA GLY A 12 -6.72 -18.59 -2.69
C GLY A 12 -6.32 -18.76 -1.22
N TYR A 13 -6.00 -17.68 -0.50
CA TYR A 13 -5.55 -17.70 0.92
C TYR A 13 -4.30 -18.59 1.15
N GLN A 14 -3.70 -18.49 2.35
CA GLN A 14 -2.38 -19.09 2.63
C GLN A 14 -2.35 -20.64 2.57
N GLN A 15 -3.50 -21.31 2.71
CA GLN A 15 -3.59 -22.77 2.66
C GLN A 15 -3.37 -23.34 1.25
N GLY A 16 -3.98 -22.72 0.22
CA GLY A 16 -3.81 -23.17 -1.17
C GLY A 16 -2.35 -23.05 -1.62
N ILE A 17 -1.70 -21.95 -1.25
CA ILE A 17 -0.27 -21.71 -1.53
C ILE A 17 0.61 -22.75 -0.83
N GLY A 18 0.28 -23.10 0.41
CA GLY A 18 0.97 -24.15 1.14
C GLY A 18 0.91 -25.49 0.40
N GLN A 19 -0.28 -25.88 -0.05
CA GLN A 19 -0.49 -27.11 -0.82
C GLN A 19 0.25 -27.10 -2.16
N GLU A 20 0.14 -26.00 -2.92
CA GLU A 20 0.80 -25.84 -4.23
C GLU A 20 2.33 -25.92 -4.12
N LEU A 21 2.90 -25.29 -3.09
CA LEU A 21 4.34 -25.19 -2.91
C LEU A 21 4.94 -26.29 -2.01
N GLY A 22 4.11 -27.23 -1.52
CA GLY A 22 4.56 -28.33 -0.67
C GLY A 22 5.06 -27.88 0.72
N VAL A 23 4.49 -26.80 1.27
CA VAL A 23 4.87 -26.26 2.60
C VAL A 23 3.65 -26.10 3.50
N SER A 24 3.86 -26.06 4.81
CA SER A 24 2.76 -25.76 5.74
C SER A 24 2.29 -24.31 5.59
N GLN A 25 1.00 -24.07 5.85
CA GLN A 25 0.42 -22.72 5.87
C GLN A 25 1.17 -21.79 6.85
N ALA A 26 1.68 -22.32 7.97
CA ALA A 26 2.47 -21.55 8.91
C ALA A 26 3.79 -21.04 8.31
N THR A 27 4.41 -21.81 7.41
CA THR A 27 5.60 -21.37 6.67
C THR A 27 5.27 -20.28 5.65
N VAL A 28 4.08 -20.34 5.04
CA VAL A 28 3.55 -19.25 4.19
C VAL A 28 3.43 -17.98 5.03
N SER A 29 2.65 -18.01 6.12
CA SER A 29 2.44 -16.84 7.00
C SER A 29 3.76 -16.19 7.44
N ARG A 30 4.70 -16.97 8.00
CA ARG A 30 5.99 -16.43 8.46
C ARG A 30 6.83 -15.86 7.31
N THR A 31 6.71 -16.44 6.11
CA THR A 31 7.44 -15.92 4.95
C THR A 31 6.86 -14.59 4.50
N GLU A 32 5.53 -14.46 4.46
CA GLU A 32 4.84 -13.19 4.17
C GLU A 32 5.23 -12.12 5.17
N ASP A 33 5.05 -12.39 6.47
CA ASP A 33 5.38 -11.44 7.53
C ASP A 33 6.83 -10.97 7.42
N ARG A 34 7.76 -11.90 7.17
CA ARG A 34 9.18 -11.54 7.03
C ARG A 34 9.43 -10.64 5.82
N VAL A 35 8.81 -10.92 4.68
CA VAL A 35 9.01 -10.12 3.46
C VAL A 35 8.37 -8.75 3.62
N VAL A 36 7.11 -8.68 4.05
CA VAL A 36 6.38 -7.42 4.27
C VAL A 36 7.12 -6.53 5.27
N ASN A 37 7.58 -7.07 6.41
CA ASN A 37 8.32 -6.29 7.40
C ASN A 37 9.64 -5.73 6.85
N ARG A 38 10.31 -6.43 5.92
CA ARG A 38 11.52 -5.91 5.27
C ARG A 38 11.20 -4.81 4.25
N ILE A 39 10.11 -4.94 3.51
CA ILE A 39 9.62 -3.89 2.59
C ILE A 39 9.26 -2.63 3.40
N VAL A 40 8.50 -2.79 4.49
CA VAL A 40 8.12 -1.68 5.38
C VAL A 40 9.34 -1.02 6.01
N ALA A 41 10.34 -1.80 6.45
CA ALA A 41 11.56 -1.23 7.01
C ALA A 41 12.34 -0.36 6.00
N GLN A 42 12.24 -0.66 4.71
CA GLN A 42 12.90 0.08 3.63
C GLN A 42 11.99 1.14 2.98
N SER A 43 10.70 1.18 3.31
CA SER A 43 9.70 1.96 2.56
C SER A 43 10.04 3.45 2.54
N ASN A 44 10.61 3.97 3.62
CA ASN A 44 11.04 5.36 3.74
C ASN A 44 12.11 5.75 2.72
N GLU A 45 12.85 4.82 2.12
CA GLU A 45 13.79 5.14 1.05
C GLU A 45 13.11 5.33 -0.30
N TRP A 46 11.98 4.66 -0.53
CA TRP A 46 11.27 4.63 -1.82
C TRP A 46 10.07 5.58 -1.84
N LEU A 47 9.33 5.67 -0.74
CA LEU A 47 8.16 6.54 -0.58
C LEU A 47 8.63 7.94 -0.18
N LYS A 48 8.88 8.80 -1.18
CA LYS A 48 9.33 10.17 -0.97
C LYS A 48 8.34 11.15 -1.59
N PHE A 49 7.68 11.92 -0.73
CA PHE A 49 6.92 13.09 -1.16
C PHE A 49 7.87 14.28 -1.38
N PRO A 50 7.72 15.08 -2.44
CA PRO A 50 8.58 16.24 -2.67
C PRO A 50 8.36 17.28 -1.56
N THR A 51 9.42 17.70 -0.89
CA THR A 51 9.33 18.65 0.24
C THR A 51 10.11 19.94 0.00
N THR A 52 11.14 19.88 -0.83
CA THR A 52 11.95 21.06 -1.15
C THR A 52 11.40 21.82 -2.36
N ASN A 53 11.65 23.12 -2.43
CA ASN A 53 11.28 23.94 -3.59
C ASN A 53 11.87 23.41 -4.90
N HIS A 54 13.09 22.87 -4.85
CA HIS A 54 13.74 22.27 -6.02
C HIS A 54 12.99 21.03 -6.52
N GLU A 55 12.63 20.12 -5.61
CA GLU A 55 11.85 18.93 -5.94
C GLU A 55 10.46 19.29 -6.47
N LEU A 56 9.77 20.22 -5.81
CA LEU A 56 8.44 20.70 -6.23
C LEU A 56 8.48 21.30 -7.64
N MET A 57 9.49 22.11 -7.97
CA MET A 57 9.66 22.64 -9.32
C MET A 57 9.89 21.53 -10.35
N LYS A 58 10.70 20.53 -10.02
CA LYS A 58 10.96 19.37 -10.88
C LYS A 58 9.68 18.58 -11.15
N VAL A 59 8.92 18.27 -10.09
CA VAL A 59 7.69 17.48 -10.19
C VAL A 59 6.63 18.24 -11.01
N LYS A 60 6.43 19.54 -10.77
CA LYS A 60 5.51 20.37 -11.57
C LYS A 60 5.81 20.34 -13.07
N ARG A 61 7.11 20.41 -13.44
CA ARG A 61 7.53 20.31 -14.84
C ARG A 61 7.18 18.95 -15.45
N ILE A 62 7.36 17.86 -14.69
CA ILE A 62 7.00 16.51 -15.15
C ILE A 62 5.49 16.42 -15.39
N TRP A 63 4.68 16.85 -14.43
CA TRP A 63 3.21 16.85 -14.56
C TRP A 63 2.72 17.71 -15.72
N GLN A 64 3.29 18.90 -15.91
CA GLN A 64 3.00 19.74 -17.07
C GLN A 64 3.33 19.02 -18.38
N SER A 65 4.48 18.34 -18.45
CA SER A 65 4.93 17.69 -19.68
C SER A 65 4.12 16.44 -20.05
N LEU A 66 3.70 15.65 -19.06
CA LEU A 66 3.00 14.38 -19.29
C LEU A 66 1.48 14.54 -19.38
N TYR A 67 0.92 15.46 -18.59
CA TYR A 67 -0.53 15.56 -18.37
C TYR A 67 -1.09 16.98 -18.53
N THR A 68 -0.27 17.98 -18.86
CA THR A 68 -0.70 19.39 -18.99
C THR A 68 -1.29 19.96 -17.69
N PHE A 69 -0.82 19.47 -16.53
CA PHE A 69 -1.18 19.99 -15.21
C PHE A 69 -0.02 20.81 -14.62
N PRO A 70 -0.01 22.15 -14.75
CA PRO A 70 1.18 22.98 -14.54
C PRO A 70 1.65 23.05 -13.09
N THR A 71 0.74 22.84 -12.14
CA THR A 71 1.00 23.03 -10.72
C THR A 71 0.85 21.74 -9.91
N ALA A 72 0.48 20.62 -10.57
CA ALA A 72 0.31 19.34 -9.91
C ALA A 72 1.64 18.81 -9.39
N ILE A 73 1.59 18.22 -8.18
CA ILE A 73 2.74 17.58 -7.54
C ILE A 73 2.50 16.11 -7.19
N GLY A 74 1.29 15.63 -7.45
CA GLY A 74 0.84 14.29 -7.16
C GLY A 74 -0.67 14.21 -7.26
N VAL A 75 -1.18 12.99 -7.18
CA VAL A 75 -2.60 12.68 -6.99
C VAL A 75 -2.78 12.01 -5.64
N ILE A 76 -3.96 12.13 -5.05
CA ILE A 76 -4.33 11.54 -3.77
C ILE A 76 -5.58 10.70 -3.97
N ASP A 77 -5.61 9.52 -3.38
CA ASP A 77 -6.80 8.70 -3.31
C ASP A 77 -6.82 7.89 -2.00
N CYS A 78 -8.00 7.38 -1.64
CA CYS A 78 -8.21 6.60 -0.44
C CYS A 78 -8.87 5.27 -0.78
N THR A 79 -8.45 4.21 -0.09
CA THR A 79 -9.06 2.88 -0.19
C THR A 79 -9.39 2.33 1.19
N HIS A 80 -10.54 1.67 1.30
CA HIS A 80 -10.95 1.02 2.53
C HIS A 80 -10.49 -0.44 2.54
N ILE A 81 -9.54 -0.77 3.41
CA ILE A 81 -9.04 -2.14 3.60
C ILE A 81 -9.89 -2.83 4.66
N GLY A 82 -10.52 -3.95 4.31
CA GLY A 82 -11.33 -4.74 5.23
C GLY A 82 -10.51 -5.28 6.39
N ILE A 83 -11.03 -5.13 7.61
CA ILE A 83 -10.41 -5.67 8.82
C ILE A 83 -11.41 -6.50 9.64
N VAL A 84 -10.88 -7.35 10.51
CA VAL A 84 -11.67 -7.90 11.61
C VAL A 84 -11.98 -6.76 12.57
N LYS A 85 -13.25 -6.54 12.89
CA LYS A 85 -13.67 -5.47 13.81
C LYS A 85 -12.89 -5.61 15.13
N PRO A 86 -12.11 -4.60 15.54
CA PRO A 86 -11.38 -4.65 16.80
C PRO A 86 -12.34 -4.74 18.00
N ASN A 87 -11.92 -5.47 19.04
CA ASN A 87 -12.71 -5.59 20.28
C ASN A 87 -12.80 -4.27 21.05
N ARG A 88 -11.76 -3.43 20.96
CA ARG A 88 -11.68 -2.12 21.60
C ARG A 88 -11.85 -1.04 20.54
N LEU A 89 -12.76 -0.09 20.78
CA LEU A 89 -13.05 1.02 19.86
C LEU A 89 -13.42 0.56 18.43
N GLY A 90 -13.97 -0.65 18.28
CA GLY A 90 -14.26 -1.22 16.96
C GLY A 90 -15.24 -0.43 16.10
N ASP A 91 -16.04 0.44 16.73
CA ASP A 91 -16.98 1.32 16.03
C ASP A 91 -16.27 2.48 15.30
N GLU A 92 -15.05 2.85 15.71
CA GLU A 92 -14.22 3.86 15.02
C GLU A 92 -13.79 3.40 13.63
N PHE A 93 -13.76 2.09 13.40
CA PHE A 93 -13.36 1.49 12.13
C PHE A 93 -14.54 1.22 11.19
N ILE A 94 -15.74 1.69 11.51
CA ILE A 94 -16.94 1.45 10.68
C ILE A 94 -17.05 2.52 9.60
N ASN A 95 -16.90 2.11 8.34
CA ASN A 95 -17.06 3.03 7.21
C ASN A 95 -18.52 3.42 6.94
N ARG A 96 -18.72 4.34 5.98
CA ARG A 96 -20.04 4.76 5.45
C ARG A 96 -20.97 3.60 5.06
N LYS A 97 -20.41 2.43 4.67
CA LYS A 97 -21.16 1.23 4.26
C LYS A 97 -21.41 0.26 5.42
N ARG A 98 -21.19 0.69 6.67
CA ARG A 98 -21.33 -0.10 7.89
C ARG A 98 -20.42 -1.34 7.94
N LYS A 99 -19.25 -1.28 7.31
CA LYS A 99 -18.26 -2.37 7.33
C LYS A 99 -17.00 -1.95 8.12
N PRO A 100 -16.40 -2.86 8.90
CA PRO A 100 -15.12 -2.59 9.58
C PRO A 100 -13.99 -2.54 8.56
N THR A 101 -13.33 -1.38 8.45
CA THR A 101 -12.25 -1.12 7.50
C THR A 101 -11.25 -0.10 8.05
N LEU A 102 -9.99 -0.20 7.66
CA LEU A 102 -9.01 0.88 7.78
C LEU A 102 -9.10 1.78 6.54
N ASN A 103 -9.05 3.10 6.73
CA ASN A 103 -8.95 4.03 5.61
C ASN A 103 -7.48 4.27 5.29
N VAL A 104 -7.03 3.75 4.15
CA VAL A 104 -5.66 3.92 3.67
C VAL A 104 -5.65 5.01 2.61
N GLN A 105 -4.91 6.08 2.86
CA GLN A 105 -4.67 7.15 1.92
C GLN A 105 -3.30 6.95 1.27
N ALA A 106 -3.20 7.19 -0.03
CA ALA A 106 -1.92 7.20 -0.71
C ALA A 106 -1.83 8.37 -1.70
N THR A 107 -0.60 8.84 -1.91
CA THR A 107 -0.30 9.77 -3.00
C THR A 107 0.58 9.12 -4.05
N CYS A 108 0.35 9.45 -5.32
CA CYS A 108 1.16 8.96 -6.44
C CYS A 108 1.75 10.12 -7.24
N ASP A 109 2.94 9.92 -7.80
CA ASP A 109 3.55 10.87 -8.74
C ASP A 109 3.07 10.63 -10.19
N ALA A 110 3.60 11.46 -11.10
CA ALA A 110 3.31 11.39 -12.52
C ALA A 110 3.83 10.12 -13.23
N ARG A 111 4.57 9.26 -12.52
CA ARG A 111 5.10 7.98 -13.01
C ARG A 111 4.38 6.80 -12.37
N GLU A 112 3.22 7.06 -11.75
CA GLU A 112 2.40 6.06 -11.09
C GLU A 112 3.10 5.40 -9.90
N MET A 113 4.08 6.08 -9.30
CA MET A 113 4.80 5.60 -8.12
C MET A 113 4.20 6.22 -6.86
N PHE A 114 3.98 5.39 -5.83
CA PHE A 114 3.58 5.89 -4.51
C PHE A 114 4.66 6.79 -3.91
N THR A 115 4.24 7.92 -3.35
CA THR A 115 5.10 8.94 -2.73
C THR A 115 4.82 9.14 -1.25
N SER A 116 3.62 8.80 -0.80
CA SER A 116 3.20 8.80 0.61
C SER A 116 2.09 7.78 0.80
N VAL A 117 2.04 7.15 1.96
CA VAL A 117 0.95 6.26 2.39
C VAL A 117 0.68 6.53 3.86
N ASP A 118 -0.60 6.70 4.21
CA ASP A 118 -1.06 6.93 5.57
C ASP A 118 -2.29 6.06 5.88
N VAL A 119 -2.49 5.73 7.15
CA VAL A 119 -3.61 4.90 7.60
C VAL A 119 -4.31 5.58 8.76
N SER A 120 -5.63 5.75 8.62
CA SER A 120 -6.53 6.37 9.60
C SER A 120 -7.74 5.50 9.91
#